data_AF-A0A2K6F376-F1
#
_entry.id   AF-A0A2K6F376-F1
#
_cell.length_a   1.000
_cell.length_b   1.000
_cell.length_c   1.000
_cell.angle_alpha   90.00
_cell.angle_beta   90.00
_cell.angle_gamma   90.00
#
_symmetry.space_group_name_H-M   'P 1'
#
loop_
_entity.id
_entity.type
_entity.pdbx_description
1 polymer ?
#
loop_
_entity_poly.entity_id
_entity_poly.type
_entity_poly.pdbx_seq_one_letter_code
_entity_poly.pdbx_strand_id
1 'polypeptide(L)' 'MRTFIFLSAVLLFVAPAKNAFFDEKCQKLNGRCVHSCEKNEELVALCQKSLRCCVTLQPCGRNNEDG' A
#
# COMPACT_ATOMS: atom_id res chain seq x y z
N MET A 1 -31.30 -8.42 -19.72
CA MET A 1 -30.23 -7.50 -20.18
C MET A 1 -29.91 -6.37 -19.20
N ARG A 2 -30.89 -5.71 -18.57
CA ARG A 2 -30.62 -4.61 -17.61
C ARG A 2 -29.81 -5.02 -16.36
N THR A 3 -30.04 -6.19 -15.78
CA THR A 3 -29.36 -6.65 -14.55
C THR A 3 -27.84 -6.83 -14.72
N PHE A 4 -27.39 -7.29 -15.88
CA PHE A 4 -25.95 -7.45 -16.20
C PHE A 4 -25.21 -6.11 -16.28
N ILE A 5 -25.89 -5.04 -16.69
CA ILE A 5 -25.31 -3.69 -16.76
C ILE A 5 -25.11 -3.12 -15.34
N PHE A 6 -26.06 -3.35 -14.44
CA PHE A 6 -25.92 -2.93 -13.05
C PHE A 6 -24.82 -3.70 -12.30
N LEU A 7 -24.71 -5.01 -12.54
CA LEU A 7 -23.64 -5.86 -11.97
C LEU A 7 -22.23 -5.44 -12.42
N SER A 8 -22.07 -5.12 -13.71
CA SER A 8 -20.77 -4.70 -14.26
C SER A 8 -20.32 -3.33 -13.73
N ALA A 9 -21.24 -2.37 -13.58
CA ALA A 9 -20.92 -1.07 -13.00
C ALA A 9 -20.40 -1.20 -11.55
N VAL A 10 -21.06 -1.99 -10.71
CA VAL A 10 -20.63 -2.18 -9.31
C VAL A 10 -19.24 -2.82 -9.23
N LEU A 11 -18.96 -3.84 -10.05
CA LEU A 11 -17.64 -4.48 -10.09
C LEU A 11 -16.53 -3.52 -10.56
N LEU A 12 -16.83 -2.68 -11.55
CA LEU A 12 -15.90 -1.69 -12.08
C LEU A 12 -15.63 -0.51 -11.15
N PHE A 13 -16.52 -0.18 -10.20
CA PHE A 13 -16.26 0.86 -9.18
C PHE A 13 -15.58 0.30 -7.92
N VAL A 14 -15.83 -0.97 -7.56
CA VAL A 14 -15.20 -1.61 -6.39
C VAL A 14 -13.71 -1.94 -6.63
N ALA A 15 -13.33 -2.28 -7.87
CA ALA A 15 -11.94 -2.55 -8.21
C ALA A 15 -10.99 -1.33 -8.08
N PRO A 16 -11.28 -0.14 -8.65
CA PRO A 16 -10.41 1.04 -8.56
C PRO A 16 -10.37 1.64 -7.14
N ALA A 17 -11.44 1.51 -6.35
CA ALA A 17 -11.45 1.98 -4.96
C ALA A 17 -10.47 1.20 -4.07
N LYS A 18 -10.40 -0.14 -4.25
CA LYS A 18 -9.39 -0.95 -3.55
C LYS A 18 -7.97 -0.58 -3.94
N ASN A 19 -7.75 -0.17 -5.19
CA ASN A 19 -6.43 0.13 -5.71
C ASN A 19 -5.83 1.35 -4.99
N ALA A 20 -6.51 2.49 -4.96
CA ALA A 20 -5.97 3.72 -4.34
C ALA A 20 -5.72 3.58 -2.82
N PHE A 21 -6.49 2.75 -2.15
CA PHE A 21 -6.41 2.56 -0.70
C PHE A 21 -5.08 1.94 -0.22
N PHE A 22 -4.48 1.04 -1.01
CA PHE A 22 -3.23 0.37 -0.62
C PHE A 22 -2.03 1.33 -0.62
N ASP A 23 -1.99 2.24 -1.59
CA ASP A 23 -0.90 3.20 -1.71
C ASP A 23 -0.98 4.26 -0.59
N GLU A 24 -2.19 4.72 -0.25
CA GLU A 24 -2.42 5.64 0.87
C GLU A 24 -2.02 5.00 2.21
N LYS A 25 -2.36 3.73 2.42
CA LYS A 25 -1.96 3.00 3.63
C LYS A 25 -0.43 2.86 3.71
N CYS A 26 0.24 2.61 2.59
CA CYS A 26 1.70 2.54 2.54
C CYS A 26 2.34 3.90 2.89
N GLN A 27 1.82 4.99 2.33
CA GLN A 27 2.28 6.35 2.66
C GLN A 27 2.08 6.69 4.13
N LYS A 28 0.95 6.31 4.75
CA LYS A 28 0.70 6.52 6.19
C LYS A 28 1.71 5.81 7.09
N LEU A 29 2.34 4.74 6.60
CA LEU A 29 3.40 4.01 7.31
C LEU A 29 4.80 4.57 7.01
N ASN A 30 4.91 5.74 6.36
CA ASN A 30 6.17 6.28 5.82
C ASN A 30 6.90 5.28 4.89
N GLY A 31 6.12 4.41 4.23
CA GLY A 31 6.61 3.43 3.27
C GLY A 31 6.61 3.95 1.84
N ARG A 32 7.33 3.24 0.98
CA ARG A 32 7.43 3.51 -0.47
C ARG A 32 7.05 2.28 -1.28
N CYS A 33 6.28 2.48 -2.34
CA CYS A 33 5.83 1.42 -3.24
C CYS A 33 6.87 1.17 -4.34
N VAL A 34 7.58 0.04 -4.26
CA VAL A 34 8.66 -0.33 -5.19
C VAL A 34 8.57 -1.81 -5.60
N HIS A 35 9.29 -2.23 -6.63
CA HIS A 35 9.26 -3.64 -7.07
C HIS A 35 9.96 -4.59 -6.09
N SER A 36 11.00 -4.10 -5.40
CA SER A 36 11.80 -4.82 -4.42
C SER A 36 12.26 -3.85 -3.33
N CYS A 37 12.23 -4.29 -2.08
CA CYS A 37 12.77 -3.51 -0.97
C CYS A 37 14.29 -3.58 -0.95
N GLU A 38 14.92 -2.50 -0.52
CA GLU A 38 16.36 -2.44 -0.26
C GLU A 38 16.75 -3.29 0.97
N LYS A 39 18.05 -3.58 1.15
CA LYS A 39 18.54 -4.38 2.29
C LYS A 39 18.24 -3.76 3.66
N ASN A 40 18.14 -2.43 3.71
CA ASN A 40 17.84 -1.66 4.92
C ASN A 40 16.35 -1.34 5.06
N GLU A 41 15.51 -2.04 4.30
CA GLU A 41 14.06 -1.87 4.29
C GLU A 41 13.36 -3.19 4.57
N GLU A 42 12.17 -3.08 5.15
CA GLU A 42 11.28 -4.21 5.39
C GLU A 42 10.02 -4.12 4.54
N LEU A 43 9.54 -5.29 4.11
CA LEU A 43 8.24 -5.43 3.44
C LEU A 43 7.13 -5.46 4.49
N VAL A 44 6.31 -4.42 4.55
CA VAL A 44 5.22 -4.31 5.54
C VAL A 44 3.83 -4.55 4.93
N ALA A 45 3.67 -4.32 3.62
CA ALA A 45 2.41 -4.48 2.91
C ALA A 45 2.64 -4.61 1.39
N LEU A 46 1.54 -4.77 0.64
CA LEU A 46 1.51 -4.68 -0.81
C LEU A 46 0.85 -3.37 -1.23
N CYS A 47 1.37 -2.78 -2.30
CA CYS A 47 0.81 -1.62 -2.99
C CYS A 47 0.06 -2.06 -4.26
N GLN A 48 -0.47 -1.11 -5.03
CA GLN A 48 -1.04 -1.40 -6.34
C GLN A 48 -0.08 -2.12 -7.28
N LYS A 49 -0.64 -2.80 -8.29
CA LYS A 49 0.11 -3.44 -9.39
C LYS A 49 1.18 -4.43 -8.89
N SER A 50 0.91 -5.08 -7.76
CA SER A 50 1.82 -6.06 -7.13
C SER A 50 3.16 -5.46 -6.69
N LEU A 51 3.21 -4.14 -6.50
CA LEU A 51 4.34 -3.46 -5.87
C LEU A 51 4.37 -3.77 -4.37
N ARG A 52 5.56 -3.63 -3.79
CA ARG A 52 5.84 -3.86 -2.38
C ARG A 52 5.86 -2.55 -1.64
N CYS A 53 5.20 -2.49 -0.49
CA CYS A 53 5.34 -1.37 0.43
C CYS A 53 6.55 -1.62 1.33
N CYS A 54 7.61 -0.85 1.12
CA CYS A 54 8.88 -0.98 1.82
C CYS A 54 9.07 0.18 2.79
N VAL A 55 9.37 -0.11 4.06
CA VAL A 55 9.64 0.89 5.09
C VAL A 55 11.10 0.81 5.48
N THR A 56 11.76 1.96 5.68
CA THR A 56 13.16 1.99 6.13
C THR A 56 13.24 1.48 7.57
N LEU A 57 14.03 0.44 7.78
CA LEU A 57 14.31 -0.07 9.12
C LEU A 57 15.10 1.00 9.87
N GLN A 58 14.53 1.56 10.92
CA GLN A 58 15.32 2.33 11.88
C GLN A 58 16.24 1.35 12.62
N PRO A 59 17.52 1.70 12.81
CA PRO A 59 18.40 0.89 13.63
C PRO A 59 17.79 0.78 15.03
N CYS A 60 17.65 -0.46 15.51
CA CYS A 60 17.13 -0.74 16.84
C CYS A 60 18.20 -0.28 17.85
N GLY A 61 18.09 0.96 18.32
CA GLY A 61 19.08 1.58 19.20
C GLY A 61 19.21 3.08 19.04
N ARG A 62 18.14 3.83 19.29
CA ARG A 62 18.20 5.23 19.77
C ARG A 62 16.87 5.54 20.44
N ASN A 63 16.92 5.74 21.75
CA ASN A 63 15.85 6.40 22.49
C ASN A 63 15.57 7.71 21.76
N ASN A 64 14.35 7.88 21.24
CA ASN A 64 13.89 9.23 20.96
C ASN A 64 13.69 9.87 22.33
N GLU A 65 14.55 10.82 22.66
CA GLU A 65 14.25 11.86 23.61
C GLU A 65 12.98 12.54 23.10
N ASP A 66 11.86 12.20 23.74
CA ASP A 66 10.63 12.96 23.68
C ASP A 66 10.96 14.36 24.23
N GLY A 67 10.84 15.38 23.37
CA GLY A 67 10.82 16.79 23.77
C GLY A 67 9.46 17.20 24.31
#